data_AF-A0A9P5Q6K2-F1
#
_entry.id   AF-A0A9P5Q6K2-F1
#
_cell.length_a   1.000
_cell.length_b   1.000
_cell.length_c   1.000
_cell.angle_alpha   90.00
_cell.angle_beta   90.00
_cell.angle_gamma   90.00
#
_symmetry.space_group_name_H-M   'P 1'
#
loop_
_entity.id
_entity.type
_entity.pdbx_description
1 polymer ?
#
loop_
_entity_poly.entity_id
_entity_poly.type
_entity_poly.pdbx_seq_one_letter_code
_entity_poly.pdbx_strand_id
1 'polypeptide(L)'
;MECYNGIVGRVYPEINIYLTSPNSDAIPEPVWGIQDVRLRRDLNLGEHDPNLNPQFFNMPTAYLALIRQPNLGDILSVFWQVPSEVDFEPLDGFKLAAVPLGRFAQMWLDALDHACTTVFLRINDSRPSSSTNSESTSSYLVSTPAPTPSSPSSLRSHPKIKAYMGRIRSLLAQLSSAAATYTESLMIWCICQRNVLQMDAFITWMLEVAPFWGKPEARSGPLRSVIGTITDQPTVAENCLRVGIPVWFGRNLPVPPEIKVAH
;
A
#
# COMPACT_ATOMS: atom_id res chain seq x y z
N MET A 1 -5.66 -24.06 0.93
CA MET A 1 -5.35 -23.74 -0.48
C MET A 1 -3.85 -23.56 -0.55
N GLU A 2 -3.15 -24.39 -1.33
CA GLU A 2 -1.69 -24.31 -1.48
C GLU A 2 -1.34 -23.17 -2.44
N CYS A 3 -0.22 -22.47 -2.21
CA CYS A 3 0.20 -21.34 -3.04
C CYS A 3 0.48 -21.72 -4.50
N TYR A 4 0.69 -23.02 -4.77
CA TYR A 4 1.01 -23.57 -6.07
C TYR A 4 -0.22 -23.74 -6.99
N ASN A 5 -1.42 -23.82 -6.42
CA ASN A 5 -2.68 -24.03 -7.14
C ASN A 5 -3.24 -22.68 -7.62
N GLY A 6 -2.61 -22.13 -8.66
CA GLY A 6 -3.03 -20.88 -9.26
C GLY A 6 -4.40 -21.00 -9.94
N ILE A 7 -5.28 -20.03 -9.67
CA ILE A 7 -6.56 -19.90 -10.37
C ILE A 7 -6.40 -19.29 -11.77
N VAL A 8 -5.35 -18.50 -11.96
CA VAL A 8 -4.92 -17.91 -13.23
C VAL A 8 -3.41 -18.00 -13.38
N GLY A 9 -2.93 -18.03 -14.63
CA GLY A 9 -1.51 -17.98 -14.93
C GLY A 9 -1.19 -17.41 -16.31
N ARG A 10 0.03 -16.92 -16.46
CA ARG A 10 0.62 -16.42 -17.71
C ARG A 10 2.03 -16.98 -17.87
N VAL A 11 2.43 -17.26 -19.10
CA VAL A 11 3.78 -17.72 -19.44
C VAL A 11 4.54 -16.57 -20.11
N TYR A 12 5.81 -16.45 -19.76
CA TYR A 12 6.78 -15.50 -20.31
C TYR A 12 7.95 -16.31 -20.92
N PRO A 13 7.79 -16.84 -22.15
CA PRO A 13 8.77 -17.74 -22.77
C PRO A 13 10.16 -17.12 -22.92
N GLU A 14 10.23 -15.84 -23.21
CA GLU A 14 11.45 -15.07 -23.46
C GLU A 14 12.41 -15.02 -22.26
N ILE A 15 11.88 -15.19 -21.05
CA ILE A 15 12.64 -15.23 -19.79
C ILE A 15 12.48 -16.57 -19.06
N ASN A 16 11.88 -17.57 -19.70
CA ASN A 16 11.69 -18.92 -19.16
C ASN A 16 10.90 -18.98 -17.83
N ILE A 17 9.94 -18.07 -17.63
CA ILE A 17 9.13 -17.96 -16.41
C ILE A 17 7.67 -18.21 -16.72
N TYR A 18 6.94 -18.78 -15.75
CA TYR A 18 5.49 -18.69 -15.69
C TYR A 18 5.05 -18.13 -14.34
N LEU A 19 4.03 -17.28 -14.38
CA LEU A 19 3.50 -16.56 -13.23
C LEU A 19 2.09 -17.04 -12.95
N THR A 20 1.78 -17.33 -11.69
CA THR A 20 0.46 -17.82 -11.27
C THR A 20 -0.02 -17.13 -10.03
N SER A 21 -1.33 -16.89 -9.90
CA SER A 21 -1.91 -16.41 -8.65
C SER A 21 -2.92 -17.40 -8.08
N PRO A 22 -2.82 -17.77 -6.79
CA PRO A 22 -3.84 -18.58 -6.12
C PRO A 22 -5.03 -17.74 -5.61
N ASN A 23 -4.90 -16.42 -5.52
CA ASN A 23 -5.88 -15.56 -4.83
C ASN A 23 -6.17 -14.22 -5.54
N SER A 24 -5.69 -14.03 -6.77
CA SER A 24 -6.06 -12.93 -7.66
C SER A 24 -6.58 -13.50 -8.98
N ASP A 25 -7.61 -12.88 -9.53
CA ASP A 25 -8.24 -13.20 -10.81
C ASP A 25 -7.55 -12.51 -12.00
N ALA A 26 -6.63 -11.59 -11.74
CA ALA A 26 -5.84 -10.89 -12.74
C ALA A 26 -4.35 -11.25 -12.62
N ILE A 27 -3.64 -11.24 -13.74
CA ILE A 27 -2.18 -11.33 -13.78
C ILE A 27 -1.64 -9.92 -14.13
N PRO A 28 -0.80 -9.30 -13.27
CA PRO A 28 -0.14 -8.04 -13.61
C PRO A 28 0.84 -8.29 -14.74
N GLU A 29 1.31 -7.21 -15.37
CA GLU A 29 2.42 -7.27 -16.31
C GLU A 29 3.69 -6.81 -15.60
N PRO A 30 4.53 -7.72 -15.06
CA PRO A 30 5.73 -7.33 -14.35
C PRO A 30 6.75 -6.77 -15.31
N VAL A 31 7.53 -5.80 -14.84
CA VAL A 31 8.72 -5.37 -15.57
C VAL A 31 9.90 -6.23 -15.15
N TRP A 32 10.48 -6.92 -16.12
CA TRP A 32 11.57 -7.87 -15.90
C TRP A 32 12.94 -7.22 -16.12
N GLY A 33 13.95 -7.66 -15.37
CA GLY A 33 15.34 -7.23 -15.56
C GLY A 33 15.67 -5.83 -15.03
N ILE A 34 16.78 -5.27 -15.50
CA ILE A 34 17.26 -3.93 -15.12
C ILE A 34 16.47 -2.89 -15.91
N GLN A 35 15.92 -1.89 -15.22
CA GLN A 35 15.02 -0.91 -15.80
C GLN A 35 15.39 0.51 -15.35
N ASP A 36 15.25 1.46 -16.27
CA ASP A 36 15.44 2.88 -15.99
C ASP A 36 14.15 3.48 -15.40
N VAL A 37 14.17 3.73 -14.10
CA VAL A 37 13.03 4.34 -13.40
C VAL A 37 13.10 5.86 -13.54
N ARG A 38 12.02 6.46 -14.06
CA ARG A 38 11.91 7.90 -14.26
C ARG A 38 10.51 8.42 -13.95
N LEU A 39 10.44 9.64 -13.45
CA LEU A 39 9.17 10.34 -13.24
C LEU A 39 8.55 10.66 -14.61
N ARG A 40 7.31 10.23 -14.81
CA ARG A 40 6.54 10.48 -16.04
C ARG A 40 5.77 11.80 -15.95
N ARG A 41 5.13 12.20 -17.05
CA ARG A 41 4.36 13.47 -17.13
C ARG A 41 3.17 13.51 -16.17
N ASP A 42 2.60 12.36 -15.86
CA ASP A 42 1.53 12.16 -14.88
C ASP A 42 2.07 12.09 -13.44
N LEU A 43 3.36 12.34 -13.22
CA LEU A 43 4.01 12.41 -11.91
C LEU A 43 4.05 11.07 -11.14
N ASN A 44 3.74 9.98 -11.84
CA ASN A 44 3.94 8.62 -11.38
C ASN A 44 5.23 8.02 -11.97
N LEU A 45 5.64 6.88 -11.43
CA LEU A 45 6.75 6.08 -11.97
C LEU A 45 6.27 5.05 -13.02
N GLY A 46 5.01 5.17 -13.48
CA GLY A 46 4.38 4.23 -14.41
C GLY A 46 4.30 2.82 -13.84
N GLU A 47 4.69 1.84 -14.65
CA GLU A 47 4.83 0.42 -14.33
C GLU A 47 5.75 0.15 -13.12
N HIS A 48 6.65 1.09 -12.80
CA HIS A 48 7.53 1.00 -11.63
C HIS A 48 6.95 1.64 -10.37
N ASP A 49 5.76 2.25 -10.44
CA ASP A 49 5.18 2.92 -9.27
C ASP A 49 4.59 1.88 -8.30
N PRO A 50 5.15 1.71 -7.09
CA PRO A 50 4.64 0.76 -6.12
C PRO A 50 3.22 1.09 -5.65
N ASN A 51 2.76 2.34 -5.84
CA ASN A 51 1.40 2.72 -5.49
C ASN A 51 0.38 2.18 -6.50
N LEU A 52 0.79 1.90 -7.73
CA LEU A 52 -0.10 1.53 -8.82
C LEU A 52 0.04 0.06 -9.21
N ASN A 53 1.24 -0.50 -9.04
CA ASN A 53 1.58 -1.81 -9.59
C ASN A 53 2.22 -2.72 -8.53
N PRO A 54 1.90 -4.03 -8.55
CA PRO A 54 2.60 -5.03 -7.76
C PRO A 54 4.09 -4.99 -7.98
N GLN A 55 4.86 -5.00 -6.90
CA GLN A 55 6.32 -5.06 -6.95
C GLN A 55 6.80 -6.45 -6.55
N PHE A 56 8.03 -6.78 -6.97
CA PHE A 56 8.73 -7.94 -6.42
C PHE A 56 8.87 -7.81 -4.91
N PHE A 57 8.55 -8.89 -4.21
CA PHE A 57 8.57 -8.92 -2.76
C PHE A 57 9.98 -8.68 -2.24
N ASN A 58 10.10 -7.73 -1.34
CA ASN A 58 11.33 -7.46 -0.62
C ASN A 58 11.00 -7.12 0.82
N MET A 59 11.60 -7.84 1.78
CA MET A 59 11.21 -7.78 3.19
C MET A 59 11.27 -6.36 3.80
N PRO A 60 12.31 -5.54 3.56
CA PRO A 60 12.37 -4.15 4.09
C PRO A 60 11.25 -3.24 3.57
N THR A 61 10.63 -3.60 2.44
CA THR A 61 9.56 -2.85 1.78
C THR A 61 8.29 -3.68 1.60
N ALA A 62 8.13 -4.78 2.34
CA ALA A 62 7.01 -5.70 2.20
C ALA A 62 5.63 -5.02 2.38
N TYR A 63 5.59 -3.97 3.19
CA TYR A 63 4.41 -3.15 3.38
C TYR A 63 3.89 -2.49 2.09
N LEU A 64 4.69 -2.32 1.04
CA LEU A 64 4.20 -1.75 -0.23
C LEU A 64 3.13 -2.63 -0.88
N ALA A 65 3.16 -3.95 -0.63
CA ALA A 65 2.12 -4.86 -1.08
C ALA A 65 0.74 -4.59 -0.44
N LEU A 66 0.72 -3.83 0.66
CA LEU A 66 -0.49 -3.46 1.41
C LEU A 66 -1.00 -2.05 1.05
N ILE A 67 -0.44 -1.40 0.04
CA ILE A 67 -1.06 -0.17 -0.49
C ILE A 67 -2.46 -0.56 -0.96
N ARG A 68 -3.47 0.08 -0.39
CA ARG A 68 -4.87 -0.25 -0.68
C ARG A 68 -5.17 0.03 -2.13
N GLN A 69 -6.08 -0.72 -2.74
CA GLN A 69 -6.62 -0.30 -4.03
C GLN A 69 -7.67 0.80 -3.83
N PRO A 70 -7.91 1.65 -4.84
CA PRO A 70 -8.99 2.61 -4.79
C PRO A 70 -10.33 1.91 -4.54
N ASN A 71 -11.01 2.32 -3.47
CA ASN A 71 -12.39 1.92 -3.20
C ASN A 71 -13.29 3.16 -3.33
N LEU A 72 -14.16 3.16 -4.33
CA LEU A 72 -15.11 4.24 -4.57
C LEU A 72 -16.06 4.35 -3.36
N GLY A 73 -15.97 5.47 -2.62
CA GLY A 73 -16.78 5.73 -1.43
C GLY A 73 -16.02 5.68 -0.09
N ASP A 74 -14.75 5.26 -0.08
CA ASP A 74 -13.89 5.41 1.10
C ASP A 74 -13.39 6.86 1.22
N ILE A 75 -13.25 7.36 2.45
CA ILE A 75 -12.63 8.67 2.75
C ILE A 75 -11.21 8.77 2.17
N LEU A 76 -10.51 7.64 2.05
CA LEU A 76 -9.17 7.58 1.45
C LEU A 76 -9.17 7.57 -0.08
N SER A 77 -10.34 7.59 -0.73
CA SER A 77 -10.44 7.66 -2.19
C SER A 77 -9.81 8.92 -2.78
N VAL A 78 -9.70 10.01 -2.01
CA VAL A 78 -9.00 11.25 -2.42
C VAL A 78 -7.53 11.00 -2.77
N PHE A 79 -6.89 9.96 -2.23
CA PHE A 79 -5.51 9.62 -2.58
C PHE A 79 -5.35 9.00 -3.96
N TRP A 80 -6.46 8.73 -4.64
CA TRP A 80 -6.53 8.18 -6.00
C TRP A 80 -7.13 9.17 -7.00
N GLN A 81 -7.45 10.38 -6.55
CA GLN A 81 -7.99 11.45 -7.38
C GLN A 81 -6.89 12.48 -7.66
N VAL A 82 -6.91 13.05 -8.86
CA VAL A 82 -5.92 14.03 -9.29
C VAL A 82 -6.66 15.32 -9.65
N PRO A 83 -6.45 16.43 -8.92
CA PRO A 83 -7.03 17.72 -9.26
C PRO A 83 -6.59 18.15 -10.65
N SER A 84 -7.55 18.62 -11.44
CA SER A 84 -7.32 19.14 -12.78
C SER A 84 -7.01 20.64 -12.73
N GLU A 85 -6.66 21.23 -13.87
CA GLU A 85 -6.45 22.68 -13.97
C GLU A 85 -7.70 23.50 -13.62
N VAL A 86 -8.92 22.94 -13.78
CA VAL A 86 -10.15 23.65 -13.41
C VAL A 86 -10.36 23.74 -11.90
N ASP A 87 -9.66 22.90 -11.13
CA ASP A 87 -9.67 22.89 -9.67
C ASP A 87 -8.64 23.87 -9.08
N PHE A 88 -7.89 24.56 -9.94
CA PHE A 88 -6.82 25.48 -9.57
C PHE A 88 -7.29 26.93 -9.74
N GLU A 89 -7.22 27.68 -8.64
CA GLU A 89 -7.68 29.06 -8.54
C GLU A 89 -6.48 30.02 -8.59
N PRO A 90 -6.30 30.79 -9.68
CA PRO A 90 -5.29 31.83 -9.76
C PRO A 90 -5.52 32.93 -8.72
N LEU A 91 -4.43 33.38 -8.09
CA LEU A 91 -4.49 34.54 -7.20
C LEU A 91 -4.82 35.82 -7.98
N ASP A 92 -5.47 36.75 -7.29
CA ASP A 92 -5.70 38.10 -7.83
C ASP A 92 -4.37 38.76 -8.21
N GLY A 93 -4.34 39.37 -9.40
CA GLY A 93 -3.12 39.93 -9.99
C GLY A 93 -2.33 38.96 -10.88
N PHE A 94 -2.57 37.63 -10.78
CA PHE A 94 -1.88 36.62 -11.60
C PHE A 94 -2.75 35.98 -12.69
N LYS A 95 -4.06 36.30 -12.72
CA LYS A 95 -5.04 35.72 -13.67
C LYS A 95 -4.68 35.86 -15.15
N LEU A 96 -3.93 36.90 -15.53
CA LEU A 96 -3.53 37.17 -16.92
C LEU A 96 -2.10 36.69 -17.23
N ALA A 97 -1.38 36.12 -16.25
CA ALA A 97 -0.05 35.59 -16.49
C ALA A 97 -0.14 34.31 -17.33
N ALA A 98 0.85 34.09 -18.20
CA ALA A 98 0.94 32.86 -18.99
C ALA A 98 1.07 31.59 -18.11
N VAL A 99 1.63 31.74 -16.90
CA VAL A 99 1.70 30.70 -15.87
C VAL A 99 1.23 31.33 -14.56
N PRO A 100 -0.07 31.25 -14.22
CA PRO A 100 -0.61 31.89 -13.03
C PRO A 100 -0.12 31.21 -11.76
N LEU A 101 0.19 32.02 -10.74
CA LEU A 101 0.31 31.53 -9.37
C LEU A 101 -1.08 31.43 -8.76
N GLY A 102 -1.33 30.34 -8.05
CA GLY A 102 -2.64 30.02 -7.52
C GLY A 102 -2.58 28.92 -6.46
N ARG A 103 -3.75 28.36 -6.15
CA ARG A 103 -3.94 27.30 -5.18
C ARG A 103 -5.02 26.35 -5.65
N PHE A 104 -5.03 25.12 -5.16
CA PHE A 104 -6.21 24.27 -5.32
C PHE A 104 -7.38 24.81 -4.51
N ALA A 105 -8.60 24.63 -5.03
CA ALA A 105 -9.83 24.97 -4.33
C ALA A 105 -9.85 24.37 -2.92
N GLN A 106 -10.38 25.12 -1.95
CA GLN A 106 -10.32 24.74 -0.53
C GLN A 106 -10.92 23.35 -0.26
N MET A 107 -11.96 22.96 -1.01
CA MET A 107 -12.58 21.64 -0.89
C MET A 107 -11.60 20.47 -1.11
N TRP A 108 -10.63 20.62 -2.01
CA TRP A 108 -9.62 19.60 -2.27
C TRP A 108 -8.61 19.51 -1.12
N LEU A 109 -8.21 20.67 -0.60
CA LEU A 109 -7.30 20.77 0.54
C LEU A 109 -7.93 20.16 1.80
N ASP A 110 -9.19 20.48 2.07
CA ASP A 110 -9.95 19.94 3.20
C ASP A 110 -10.13 18.42 3.08
N ALA A 111 -10.47 17.92 1.89
CA ALA A 111 -10.59 16.48 1.65
C ALA A 111 -9.27 15.73 1.87
N LEU A 112 -8.16 16.29 1.38
CA LEU A 112 -6.83 15.72 1.56
C LEU A 112 -6.40 15.73 3.02
N ASP A 113 -6.59 16.85 3.73
CA ASP A 113 -6.26 16.98 5.15
C ASP A 113 -7.10 16.01 6.01
N HIS A 114 -8.40 15.89 5.71
CA HIS A 114 -9.28 14.98 6.41
C HIS A 114 -8.86 13.51 6.22
N ALA A 115 -8.51 13.11 4.99
CA ALA A 115 -8.00 11.77 4.72
C ALA A 115 -6.65 11.52 5.41
N CYS A 116 -5.72 12.48 5.40
CA CYS A 116 -4.45 12.37 6.12
C CYS A 116 -4.67 12.23 7.63
N THR A 117 -5.60 13.00 8.20
CA THR A 117 -5.97 12.93 9.61
C THR A 117 -6.52 11.56 9.98
N THR A 118 -7.38 10.97 9.14
CA THR A 118 -7.89 9.60 9.34
C THR A 118 -6.75 8.58 9.44
N VAL A 119 -5.75 8.66 8.57
CA VAL A 119 -4.57 7.76 8.65
C VAL A 119 -3.74 8.05 9.91
N PHE A 120 -3.59 9.32 10.31
CA PHE A 120 -2.88 9.66 11.55
C PHE A 120 -3.59 9.13 12.81
N LEU A 121 -4.91 9.10 12.84
CA LEU A 121 -5.67 8.58 13.98
C LEU A 121 -5.43 7.08 14.20
N ARG A 122 -5.24 6.29 13.13
CA ARG A 122 -4.85 4.86 13.24
C ARG A 122 -3.57 4.64 14.06
N ILE A 123 -2.67 5.62 14.08
CA ILE A 123 -1.44 5.54 14.89
C ILE A 123 -1.76 5.61 16.39
N ASN A 124 -2.79 6.35 16.78
CA ASN A 124 -3.18 6.52 18.18
C ASN A 124 -4.13 5.41 18.67
N ASP A 125 -4.97 4.88 17.78
CA ASP A 125 -5.94 3.82 18.09
C ASP A 125 -5.32 2.42 18.22
N SER A 126 -4.00 2.33 18.48
CA SER A 126 -3.23 1.09 18.62
C SER A 126 -3.58 0.25 19.87
N ARG A 127 -4.84 0.26 20.32
CA ARG A 127 -5.33 -0.73 21.28
C ARG A 127 -5.55 -2.05 20.54
N PRO A 128 -5.08 -3.18 21.08
CA PRO A 128 -5.44 -4.47 20.54
C PRO A 128 -6.97 -4.62 20.66
N SER A 129 -7.65 -4.80 19.54
CA SER A 129 -9.05 -5.20 19.50
C SER A 129 -9.17 -6.62 20.03
N SER A 130 -9.21 -6.76 21.35
CA SER A 130 -9.65 -7.98 22.01
C SER A 130 -11.17 -8.01 22.10
N SER A 131 -11.73 -9.13 21.62
CA SER A 131 -13.05 -9.70 21.89
C SER A 131 -14.32 -9.02 21.35
N THR A 132 -15.00 -9.74 20.46
CA THR A 132 -16.43 -10.05 20.61
C THR A 132 -16.62 -11.53 20.32
N ASN A 133 -16.50 -12.35 21.36
CA ASN A 133 -17.60 -13.18 21.85
C ASN A 133 -17.12 -14.03 23.03
N SER A 134 -17.88 -13.89 24.11
CA SER A 134 -17.89 -14.67 25.32
C SER A 134 -18.23 -16.13 25.04
N GLU A 135 -17.46 -17.06 25.62
CA GLU A 135 -18.05 -18.20 26.30
C GLU A 135 -17.08 -18.71 27.38
N SER A 136 -17.63 -18.80 28.58
CA SER A 136 -16.96 -19.18 29.81
C SER A 136 -16.70 -20.68 29.84
N THR A 137 -15.47 -21.13 30.08
CA THR A 137 -15.22 -22.29 30.95
C THR A 137 -13.83 -22.20 31.57
N SER A 138 -13.81 -22.37 32.90
CA SER A 138 -12.67 -22.33 33.82
C SER A 138 -11.82 -23.61 33.74
N SER A 139 -10.49 -23.49 33.82
CA SER A 139 -9.68 -24.26 34.79
C SER A 139 -8.18 -23.91 34.75
N TYR A 140 -7.62 -23.81 35.96
CA TYR A 140 -6.24 -23.60 36.43
C TYR A 140 -5.08 -24.23 35.62
N LEU A 141 -3.91 -23.56 35.59
CA LEU A 141 -2.64 -24.04 36.17
C LEU A 141 -1.48 -23.02 36.01
N VAL A 142 -0.89 -22.66 37.16
CA VAL A 142 0.53 -22.39 37.49
C VAL A 142 1.44 -21.60 36.52
N SER A 143 1.91 -20.47 37.05
CA SER A 143 2.89 -19.53 36.49
C SER A 143 4.28 -20.11 36.24
N THR A 144 4.89 -19.71 35.11
CA THR A 144 6.34 -19.51 34.98
C THR A 144 6.55 -18.33 34.02
N PRO A 145 7.35 -17.30 34.36
CA PRO A 145 7.47 -16.12 33.52
C PRO A 145 8.43 -16.41 32.35
N ALA A 146 7.86 -16.71 31.18
CA ALA A 146 8.57 -16.58 29.91
C ALA A 146 8.83 -15.09 29.63
N PRO A 147 9.93 -14.72 28.94
CA PRO A 147 10.28 -13.33 28.69
C PRO A 147 9.12 -12.64 27.95
N THR A 148 8.63 -11.57 28.55
CA THR A 148 7.57 -10.72 28.00
C THR A 148 7.96 -10.27 26.59
N PRO A 149 7.09 -10.42 25.57
CA PRO A 149 7.28 -9.71 24.32
C PRO A 149 7.24 -8.23 24.66
N SER A 150 8.32 -7.53 24.36
CA SER A 150 8.43 -6.08 24.46
C SER A 150 7.12 -5.44 23.98
N SER A 151 6.43 -4.72 24.87
CA SER A 151 5.29 -3.88 24.50
C SER A 151 5.57 -3.17 23.18
N PRO A 152 4.61 -3.09 22.24
CA PRO A 152 4.83 -2.37 21.00
C PRO A 152 5.27 -0.96 21.38
N SER A 153 6.54 -0.66 21.14
CA SER A 153 7.05 0.71 21.13
C SER A 153 6.03 1.51 20.33
N SER A 154 5.34 2.46 20.97
CA SER A 154 4.20 3.18 20.40
C SER A 154 4.45 3.44 18.92
N LEU A 155 3.55 3.04 18.02
CA LEU A 155 3.74 3.23 16.57
C LEU A 155 4.12 4.68 16.21
N ARG A 156 3.65 5.63 17.04
CA ARG A 156 3.98 7.05 17.02
C ARG A 156 5.47 7.36 17.22
N SER A 157 6.20 6.56 17.98
CA SER A 157 7.63 6.74 18.21
C SER A 157 8.51 6.18 17.08
N HIS A 158 7.94 5.35 16.19
CA HIS A 158 8.67 4.66 15.12
C HIS A 158 9.31 5.67 14.13
N PRO A 159 10.62 5.57 13.82
CA PRO A 159 11.32 6.56 12.98
C PRO A 159 10.69 6.74 11.59
N LYS A 160 10.31 5.65 10.93
CA LYS A 160 9.64 5.70 9.61
C LYS A 160 8.29 6.42 9.66
N ILE A 161 7.50 6.22 10.72
CA ILE A 161 6.21 6.90 10.92
C ILE A 161 6.44 8.40 11.12
N LYS A 162 7.37 8.78 12.00
CA LYS A 162 7.73 10.19 12.21
C LYS A 162 8.18 10.87 10.91
N ALA A 163 8.99 10.18 10.11
CA ALA A 163 9.46 10.69 8.83
C ALA A 163 8.32 10.88 7.81
N TYR A 164 7.35 9.96 7.73
CA TYR A 164 6.15 10.16 6.91
C TYR A 164 5.30 11.31 7.43
N MET A 165 4.98 11.35 8.73
CA MET A 165 4.17 12.41 9.32
C MET A 165 4.78 13.80 9.11
N GLY A 166 6.10 13.94 9.29
CA GLY A 166 6.80 15.20 9.06
C GLY A 166 6.71 15.66 7.61
N ARG A 167 6.93 14.75 6.65
CA ARG A 167 6.80 15.03 5.22
C ARG A 167 5.37 15.41 4.85
N ILE A 168 4.38 14.61 5.24
CA ILE A 168 2.96 14.86 4.91
C ILE A 168 2.51 16.22 5.46
N ARG A 169 2.84 16.55 6.71
CA ARG A 169 2.50 17.86 7.29
C ARG A 169 3.16 19.02 6.56
N SER A 170 4.42 18.87 6.16
CA SER A 170 5.11 19.91 5.38
C SER A 170 4.47 20.09 4.00
N LEU A 171 4.10 19.01 3.33
CA LEU A 171 3.45 19.06 2.01
C LEU A 171 2.06 19.67 2.10
N LEU A 172 1.25 19.29 3.09
CA LEU A 172 -0.06 19.90 3.36
C LEU A 172 0.08 21.40 3.65
N ALA A 173 1.03 21.79 4.50
CA ALA A 173 1.27 23.20 4.79
C ALA A 173 1.68 24.00 3.54
N GLN A 174 2.48 23.41 2.65
CA GLN A 174 2.84 24.01 1.37
C GLN A 174 1.61 24.19 0.47
N LEU A 175 0.79 23.14 0.29
CA LEU A 175 -0.44 23.21 -0.51
C LEU A 175 -1.42 24.27 0.02
N SER A 176 -1.55 24.38 1.34
CA SER A 176 -2.51 25.31 1.95
C SER A 176 -2.01 26.74 2.06
N SER A 177 -0.69 26.96 2.15
CA SER A 177 -0.12 28.27 2.53
C SER A 177 0.63 28.96 1.40
N ALA A 178 1.27 28.21 0.49
CA ALA A 178 2.08 28.78 -0.59
C ALA A 178 1.26 28.87 -1.88
N ALA A 179 1.34 30.02 -2.55
CA ALA A 179 0.92 30.08 -3.94
C ALA A 179 2.04 29.52 -4.81
N ALA A 180 1.69 28.64 -5.74
CA ALA A 180 2.63 28.01 -6.66
C ALA A 180 1.97 27.95 -8.05
N THR A 181 2.69 27.47 -9.05
CA THR A 181 2.09 27.13 -10.34
C THR A 181 1.25 25.85 -10.22
N TYR A 182 0.30 25.62 -11.14
CA TYR A 182 -0.49 24.38 -11.15
C TYR A 182 0.40 23.13 -11.13
N THR A 183 1.46 23.10 -11.96
CA THR A 183 2.37 21.96 -12.03
C THR A 183 3.09 21.71 -10.70
N GLU A 184 3.55 22.76 -10.03
CA GLU A 184 4.18 22.64 -8.69
C GLU A 184 3.19 22.14 -7.64
N SER A 185 1.99 22.71 -7.59
CA SER A 185 0.93 22.24 -6.69
C SER A 185 0.58 20.78 -6.94
N LEU A 186 0.46 20.37 -8.21
CA LEU A 186 0.18 18.99 -8.61
C LEU A 186 1.32 18.03 -8.19
N MET A 187 2.58 18.44 -8.35
CA MET A 187 3.73 17.69 -7.85
C MET A 187 3.67 17.48 -6.34
N ILE A 188 3.40 18.54 -5.57
CA ILE A 188 3.28 18.45 -4.11
C ILE A 188 2.11 17.53 -3.72
N TRP A 189 0.98 17.62 -4.43
CA TRP A 189 -0.19 16.76 -4.25
C TRP A 189 0.16 15.28 -4.43
N CYS A 190 0.73 14.90 -5.58
CA CYS A 190 1.11 13.51 -5.87
C CYS A 190 2.16 12.97 -4.87
N ILE A 191 3.12 13.80 -4.45
CA ILE A 191 4.08 13.42 -3.41
C ILE A 191 3.37 13.19 -2.07
N CYS A 192 2.38 14.02 -1.71
CA CYS A 192 1.59 13.85 -0.49
C CYS A 192 0.82 12.52 -0.53
N GLN A 193 0.09 12.25 -1.62
CA GLN A 193 -0.63 10.99 -1.85
C GLN A 193 0.29 9.77 -1.71
N ARG A 194 1.46 9.78 -2.34
CA ARG A 194 2.44 8.70 -2.22
C ARG A 194 2.89 8.48 -0.79
N ASN A 195 3.18 9.55 -0.05
CA ASN A 195 3.65 9.43 1.32
C ASN A 195 2.57 8.87 2.25
N VAL A 196 1.32 9.32 2.11
CA VAL A 196 0.24 8.87 3.00
C VAL A 196 -0.21 7.44 2.68
N LEU A 197 -0.28 7.04 1.41
CA LEU A 197 -0.56 5.66 1.02
C LEU A 197 0.49 4.69 1.54
N GLN A 198 1.78 5.02 1.39
CA GLN A 198 2.86 4.18 1.92
C GLN A 198 2.89 4.14 3.45
N MET A 199 2.58 5.26 4.11
CA MET A 199 2.48 5.29 5.57
C MET A 199 1.32 4.42 6.06
N ASP A 200 0.15 4.51 5.43
CA ASP A 200 -1.02 3.70 5.75
C ASP A 200 -0.77 2.19 5.56
N ALA A 201 -0.10 1.84 4.46
CA ALA A 201 0.33 0.47 4.19
C ALA A 201 1.35 -0.02 5.23
N PHE A 202 2.28 0.86 5.65
CA PHE A 202 3.24 0.55 6.72
C PHE A 202 2.58 0.37 8.09
N ILE A 203 1.58 1.20 8.43
CA ILE A 203 0.76 1.04 9.66
C ILE A 203 0.07 -0.32 9.62
N THR A 204 -0.58 -0.66 8.51
CA THR A 204 -1.28 -1.94 8.30
C THR A 204 -0.31 -3.12 8.41
N TRP A 205 0.88 -3.01 7.82
CA TRP A 205 1.94 -4.02 7.98
C TRP A 205 2.28 -4.24 9.45
N MET A 206 2.60 -3.17 10.17
CA MET A 206 3.05 -3.25 11.56
C MET A 206 1.98 -3.79 12.52
N LEU A 207 0.71 -3.40 12.33
CA LEU A 207 -0.38 -3.74 13.23
C LEU A 207 -1.06 -5.07 12.90
N GLU A 208 -1.18 -5.40 11.61
CA GLU A 208 -2.07 -6.48 11.17
C GLU A 208 -1.35 -7.65 10.48
N VAL A 209 -0.15 -7.44 9.95
CA VAL A 209 0.54 -8.47 9.13
C VAL A 209 1.81 -8.98 9.78
N ALA A 210 2.73 -8.08 10.14
CA ALA A 210 4.01 -8.42 10.76
C ALA A 210 3.89 -9.31 12.01
N PRO A 211 2.91 -9.13 12.91
CA PRO A 211 2.75 -10.00 14.08
C PRO A 211 2.45 -11.47 13.74
N PHE A 212 1.93 -11.72 12.54
CA PHE A 212 1.52 -13.05 12.07
C PHE A 212 2.42 -13.60 10.96
N TRP A 213 3.34 -12.78 10.44
CA TRP A 213 4.23 -13.15 9.35
C TRP A 213 5.11 -14.35 9.73
N GLY A 214 5.12 -15.39 8.88
CA GLY A 214 5.89 -16.61 9.11
C GLY A 214 5.33 -17.55 10.19
N LYS A 215 4.21 -17.21 10.84
CA LYS A 215 3.59 -18.08 11.86
C LYS A 215 2.63 -19.07 11.18
N PRO A 216 2.80 -20.40 11.38
CA PRO A 216 1.93 -21.41 10.77
C PRO A 216 0.47 -21.33 11.25
N GLU A 217 0.28 -20.91 12.50
CA GLU A 217 -1.03 -20.84 13.18
C GLU A 217 -1.87 -19.63 12.77
N ALA A 218 -1.32 -18.70 11.98
CA ALA A 218 -2.07 -17.55 11.52
C ALA A 218 -3.21 -18.02 10.58
N ARG A 219 -4.45 -17.68 10.93
CA ARG A 219 -5.62 -18.04 10.10
C ARG A 219 -5.47 -17.42 8.72
N SER A 220 -5.88 -18.16 7.68
CA SER A 220 -6.09 -17.59 6.35
C SER A 220 -7.10 -16.44 6.46
N GLY A 221 -6.61 -15.21 6.32
CA GLY A 221 -7.43 -14.01 6.31
C GLY A 221 -8.22 -13.87 5.00
N PRO A 222 -9.30 -13.06 4.98
CA PRO A 222 -9.96 -12.72 3.74
C PRO A 222 -8.99 -12.01 2.79
N LEU A 223 -9.22 -12.14 1.48
CA LEU A 223 -8.47 -11.40 0.47
C LEU A 223 -8.60 -9.90 0.72
N ARG A 224 -7.46 -9.21 0.83
CA ARG A 224 -7.37 -7.78 1.04
C ARG A 224 -7.47 -7.05 -0.30
N SER A 225 -8.18 -5.93 -0.32
CA SER A 225 -8.19 -5.00 -1.45
C SER A 225 -6.94 -4.13 -1.44
N VAL A 226 -5.81 -4.71 -1.85
CA VAL A 226 -4.47 -4.08 -1.87
C VAL A 226 -3.74 -4.44 -3.15
N ILE A 227 -2.66 -3.70 -3.45
CA ILE A 227 -1.86 -3.87 -4.67
C ILE A 227 -1.28 -5.28 -4.80
N GLY A 228 -0.84 -5.90 -3.70
CA GLY A 228 -0.24 -7.23 -3.74
C GLY A 228 1.23 -7.24 -4.16
N THR A 229 1.77 -8.43 -4.43
CA THR A 229 3.21 -8.60 -4.69
C THR A 229 3.54 -9.81 -5.56
N ILE A 230 4.66 -9.73 -6.25
CA ILE A 230 5.23 -10.82 -7.06
C ILE A 230 6.37 -11.47 -6.28
N THR A 231 6.49 -12.79 -6.30
CA THR A 231 7.61 -13.48 -5.64
C THR A 231 7.95 -14.79 -6.36
N ASP A 232 9.21 -15.21 -6.25
CA ASP A 232 9.71 -16.52 -6.64
C ASP A 232 10.00 -17.42 -5.41
N GLN A 233 9.72 -16.93 -4.21
CA GLN A 233 9.94 -17.64 -2.95
C GLN A 233 8.63 -18.28 -2.47
N PRO A 234 8.55 -19.62 -2.40
CA PRO A 234 7.31 -20.28 -1.99
C PRO A 234 6.85 -19.90 -0.58
N THR A 235 7.80 -19.73 0.34
CA THR A 235 7.51 -19.33 1.73
C THR A 235 6.88 -17.94 1.81
N VAL A 236 7.30 -17.02 0.94
CA VAL A 236 6.70 -15.68 0.82
C VAL A 236 5.29 -15.80 0.24
N ALA A 237 5.12 -16.59 -0.83
CA ALA A 237 3.82 -16.80 -1.46
C ALA A 237 2.79 -17.38 -0.47
N GLU A 238 3.18 -18.37 0.33
CA GLU A 238 2.34 -18.94 1.39
C GLU A 238 2.01 -17.93 2.48
N ASN A 239 2.98 -17.13 2.93
CA ASN A 239 2.74 -16.09 3.93
C ASN A 239 1.77 -15.03 3.41
N CYS A 240 1.96 -14.53 2.18
CA CYS A 240 1.06 -13.59 1.53
C CYS A 240 -0.37 -14.15 1.43
N LEU A 241 -0.51 -15.39 0.94
CA LEU A 241 -1.79 -16.07 0.85
C LEU A 241 -2.48 -16.17 2.21
N ARG A 242 -1.72 -16.51 3.26
CA ARG A 242 -2.23 -16.63 4.64
C ARG A 242 -2.73 -15.30 5.18
N VAL A 243 -2.02 -14.20 4.93
CA VAL A 243 -2.42 -12.87 5.42
C VAL A 243 -3.37 -12.12 4.47
N GLY A 244 -3.83 -12.79 3.41
CA GLY A 244 -4.79 -12.26 2.44
C GLY A 244 -4.20 -11.23 1.47
N ILE A 245 -2.89 -11.18 1.28
CA ILE A 245 -2.24 -10.30 0.29
C ILE A 245 -2.34 -10.99 -1.10
N PRO A 246 -2.86 -10.33 -2.14
CA PRO A 246 -2.78 -10.83 -3.52
C PRO A 246 -1.33 -11.14 -3.88
N VAL A 247 -1.07 -12.35 -4.35
CA VAL A 247 0.29 -12.79 -4.66
C VAL A 247 0.38 -13.48 -6.01
N TRP A 248 1.45 -13.16 -6.73
CA TRP A 248 1.80 -13.78 -7.99
C TRP A 248 3.12 -14.52 -7.84
N PHE A 249 3.05 -15.84 -7.93
CA PHE A 249 4.18 -16.74 -7.72
C PHE A 249 4.82 -17.11 -9.06
N GLY A 250 6.05 -16.64 -9.28
CA GLY A 250 6.85 -16.86 -10.47
C GLY A 250 7.71 -18.11 -10.33
N ARG A 251 7.73 -18.94 -11.38
CA ARG A 251 8.48 -20.20 -11.41
C ARG A 251 9.13 -20.40 -12.78
N ASN A 252 10.23 -21.12 -12.82
CA ASN A 252 10.86 -21.51 -14.08
C ASN A 252 10.01 -22.57 -14.81
N LEU A 253 9.98 -22.52 -16.14
CA LEU A 253 9.35 -23.57 -16.96
C LEU A 253 10.04 -24.94 -16.76
N PRO A 254 9.33 -26.06 -17.01
CA PRO A 254 8.00 -26.18 -17.63
C PRO A 254 6.82 -25.91 -16.68
N VAL A 255 5.69 -25.48 -17.25
CA VAL A 255 4.43 -25.31 -16.50
C VAL A 255 3.86 -26.69 -16.12
N PRO A 256 3.46 -26.91 -14.86
CA PRO A 256 2.71 -28.10 -14.46
C PRO A 256 1.42 -28.24 -15.27
N PRO A 257 1.03 -29.46 -15.68
CA PRO A 257 -0.11 -29.69 -16.58
C PRO A 257 -1.47 -29.25 -16.01
N GLU A 258 -1.55 -28.98 -14.71
CA GLU A 258 -2.79 -28.66 -13.98
C GLU A 258 -3.18 -27.17 -14.02
N ILE A 259 -2.32 -26.30 -14.58
CA ILE A 259 -2.50 -24.84 -14.53
C ILE A 259 -3.14 -24.33 -15.82
N LYS A 260 -4.24 -23.58 -15.69
CA LYS A 260 -4.86 -22.86 -16.82
C LYS A 260 -3.99 -21.65 -17.19
N VAL A 261 -3.37 -21.70 -18.35
CA VAL A 261 -2.55 -20.62 -18.89
C VAL A 261 -3.40 -19.75 -19.82
N ALA A 262 -3.45 -18.45 -19.54
CA ALA A 262 -3.90 -17.47 -20.52
C ALA A 262 -2.74 -17.16 -21.47
N HIS A 263 -3.00 -17.28 -22.77
CA HIS A 263 -2.08 -16.85 -23.84
C HIS A 263 -2.18 -15.34 -24.07
#